data_AF-A0A1Y1Y0L5-F1
#
_entry.id   AF-A0A1Y1Y0L5-F1
#
_cell.length_a   1.000
_cell.length_b   1.000
_cell.length_c   1.000
_cell.angle_alpha   90.00
_cell.angle_beta   90.00
_cell.angle_gamma   90.00
#
_symmetry.space_group_name_H-M   'P 1'
#
loop_
_entity.id
_entity.type
_entity.pdbx_description
1 polymer ?
#
loop_
_entity_poly.entity_id
_entity_poly.type
_entity_poly.pdbx_seq_one_letter_code
_entity_poly.pdbx_strand_id
1 'polypeptide(L)'
;MSELQLFFITLPIVILVLFLVRRVLIKRGYRRLGTGTFLEDLENGLSSETFDILPNIEGGDSRPGLDSEEIHRIMKKHGCTFDEARVIRQQLKFKNNNIDPATGMPLDPKAVVFS
;
A
#
# COMPACT_ATOMS: atom_id res chain seq x y z
N MET A 1 -14.15 27.31 -42.01
CA MET A 1 -13.06 26.37 -41.68
C MET A 1 -13.44 25.04 -42.31
N SER A 2 -12.58 24.41 -43.11
CA SER A 2 -12.94 23.11 -43.71
C SER A 2 -12.98 22.01 -42.65
N GLU A 3 -13.81 20.99 -42.83
CA GLU A 3 -13.91 19.80 -41.95
C GLU A 3 -12.53 19.19 -41.66
N LEU A 4 -11.64 19.22 -42.67
CA LEU A 4 -10.25 18.77 -42.55
C LEU A 4 -9.45 19.62 -41.55
N GLN A 5 -9.60 20.95 -41.57
CA GLN A 5 -8.91 21.83 -40.61
C GLN A 5 -9.39 21.61 -39.17
N LEU A 6 -10.69 21.34 -38.97
CA LEU A 6 -11.23 21.04 -37.65
C LEU A 6 -10.69 19.71 -37.11
N PHE A 7 -10.54 18.71 -37.97
CA PHE A 7 -9.94 17.42 -37.61
C PHE A 7 -8.47 17.56 -37.16
N PHE A 8 -7.66 18.32 -37.90
CA PHE A 8 -6.23 18.53 -37.56
C PHE A 8 -6.01 19.30 -36.25
N ILE A 9 -6.99 20.08 -35.79
CA ILE A 9 -6.92 20.82 -34.52
C ILE A 9 -7.45 19.97 -33.37
N THR A 10 -8.55 19.25 -33.57
CA THR A 10 -9.22 18.49 -32.49
C THR A 10 -8.49 17.20 -32.14
N LEU A 11 -7.94 16.48 -33.12
CA LEU A 11 -7.21 15.24 -32.90
C LEU A 11 -6.02 15.39 -31.92
N PRO A 12 -5.08 16.34 -32.08
CA PRO A 12 -3.95 16.48 -31.15
C PRO A 12 -4.41 16.93 -29.76
N ILE A 13 -5.48 17.71 -29.65
CA ILE A 13 -6.05 18.11 -28.35
C ILE A 13 -6.61 16.89 -27.63
N VAL A 14 -7.38 16.04 -28.31
CA VAL A 14 -7.91 14.80 -27.73
C VAL A 14 -6.77 13.86 -27.33
N ILE A 15 -5.74 13.71 -28.15
CA ILE A 15 -4.56 12.90 -27.83
C ILE A 15 -3.83 13.46 -26.59
N LEU A 16 -3.65 14.79 -26.52
CA LEU A 16 -3.02 15.46 -25.37
C LEU A 16 -3.84 15.25 -24.09
N VAL A 17 -5.16 15.41 -24.16
CA VAL A 17 -6.07 15.18 -23.02
C VAL A 17 -5.99 13.73 -22.57
N LEU A 18 -6.07 12.77 -23.50
CA LEU A 18 -5.94 11.34 -23.19
C LEU A 18 -4.57 11.01 -22.57
N PHE A 19 -3.49 11.62 -23.08
CA PHE A 19 -2.15 11.46 -22.52
C PHE A 19 -2.05 12.00 -21.08
N LEU A 20 -2.59 13.20 -20.82
CA LEU A 20 -2.59 13.82 -19.50
C LEU A 20 -3.46 13.03 -18.51
N VAL A 21 -4.65 12.60 -18.93
CA VAL A 21 -5.54 11.74 -18.12
C VAL A 21 -4.87 10.42 -17.79
N ARG A 22 -4.22 9.78 -18.77
CA ARG A 22 -3.49 8.53 -18.57
C ARG A 22 -2.32 8.71 -17.60
N ARG A 23 -1.58 9.82 -17.68
CA ARG A 23 -0.49 10.16 -16.77
C ARG A 23 -0.97 10.37 -15.33
N VAL A 24 -2.15 10.95 -15.14
CA VAL A 24 -2.73 11.19 -13.80
C VAL A 24 -3.35 9.91 -13.23
N LEU A 25 -4.06 9.12 -14.04
CA LEU A 25 -4.80 7.94 -13.57
C LEU A 25 -3.95 6.68 -13.44
N ILE A 26 -2.90 6.51 -14.26
CA ILE A 26 -2.04 5.31 -14.21
C ILE A 26 -0.79 5.60 -13.37
N LYS A 27 -0.97 5.65 -12.04
CA LYS A 27 0.13 5.49 -11.07
C LYS A 27 0.24 4.03 -10.63
N ARG A 28 0.50 3.13 -11.57
CA ARG A 28 0.95 1.76 -11.25
C ARG A 28 2.40 1.60 -11.70
N GLY A 29 3.27 2.38 -11.04
CA GLY A 29 4.71 2.17 -11.12
C GLY A 29 5.13 1.09 -10.12
N TYR A 30 6.25 0.44 -10.41
CA TYR A 30 6.93 -0.42 -9.46
C TYR A 30 7.23 0.38 -8.18
N ARG A 31 6.59 0.03 -7.06
CA ARG A 31 6.95 0.56 -5.75
C ARG A 31 8.11 -0.29 -5.26
N ARG A 32 9.31 0.30 -5.15
CA ARG A 32 10.44 -0.35 -4.49
C ARG A 32 9.96 -0.79 -3.11
N LEU A 33 10.12 -2.08 -2.78
CA LEU A 33 9.92 -2.57 -1.42
C LEU A 33 10.80 -1.74 -0.48
N GLY A 34 10.29 -1.44 0.73
CA GLY A 34 10.92 -0.54 1.68
C GLY A 34 12.42 -0.79 1.81
N THR A 35 13.21 0.29 1.82
CA THR A 35 14.67 0.23 1.90
C THR A 35 15.18 0.13 3.34
N GLY A 36 14.26 0.02 4.31
CA GLY A 36 14.59 -0.01 5.73
C GLY A 36 15.19 -1.35 6.16
N THR A 37 15.94 -1.31 7.26
CA THR A 37 16.49 -2.48 7.93
C THR A 37 15.74 -2.72 9.24
N PHE A 38 15.79 -3.94 9.78
CA PHE A 38 15.21 -4.22 11.11
C PHE A 38 15.80 -3.34 12.21
N LEU A 39 17.07 -2.93 12.08
CA LEU A 39 17.72 -2.01 13.02
C LEU A 39 17.08 -0.62 12.97
N GLU A 40 16.85 -0.09 11.77
CA GLU A 40 16.15 1.18 11.58
C GLU A 40 14.71 1.11 12.09
N ASP A 41 14.02 0.00 11.88
CA ASP A 41 12.66 -0.20 12.42
C ASP A 41 12.64 -0.17 13.95
N LEU A 42 13.65 -0.79 14.59
CA LEU A 42 13.79 -0.78 16.04
C LEU A 42 14.05 0.63 16.58
N GLU A 43 14.98 1.36 15.95
CA GLU A 43 15.27 2.76 16.29
C GLU A 43 14.04 3.67 16.15
N ASN A 44 13.16 3.36 15.19
CA ASN A 44 11.89 4.05 14.99
C ASN A 44 10.74 3.57 15.90
N GLY A 45 11.02 2.66 16.85
CA GLY A 45 10.03 2.17 17.81
C GLY A 45 9.01 1.20 17.22
N LEU A 46 9.36 0.49 16.13
CA LEU A 46 8.52 -0.52 15.48
C LEU A 46 8.77 -1.93 16.04
N SER A 47 8.88 -2.03 17.37
CA SER A 47 9.00 -3.27 18.13
C SER A 47 8.15 -3.15 19.40
N SER A 48 7.54 -4.25 19.84
CA SER A 48 6.73 -4.32 21.06
C SER A 48 6.86 -5.69 21.73
N GLU A 49 6.33 -5.84 22.94
CA GLU A 49 6.32 -7.14 23.64
C GLU A 49 5.61 -8.24 22.83
N THR A 50 4.57 -7.88 22.08
CA THR A 50 3.82 -8.84 21.24
C THR A 50 4.39 -8.96 19.82
N PHE A 51 5.39 -8.15 19.48
CA PHE A 51 6.07 -8.18 18.20
C PHE A 51 7.53 -7.76 18.34
N ASP A 52 8.37 -8.72 18.71
CA ASP A 52 9.80 -8.53 18.85
C ASP A 52 10.55 -8.80 17.54
N ILE A 53 11.35 -7.82 17.12
CA ILE A 53 12.22 -7.91 15.92
C ILE A 53 13.71 -8.02 16.29
N LEU A 54 14.08 -7.99 17.58
CA LEU A 54 15.46 -8.17 18.02
C LEU A 54 16.08 -9.49 17.51
N PRO A 55 15.37 -10.64 17.50
CA PRO A 55 15.92 -11.88 16.97
C PRO A 55 16.30 -11.80 15.49
N ASN A 56 15.63 -10.95 14.69
CA ASN A 56 15.99 -10.73 13.29
C ASN A 56 17.31 -9.96 13.18
N ILE A 57 17.52 -8.96 14.03
CA ILE A 57 18.76 -8.17 14.07
C ILE A 57 19.93 -9.05 14.52
N GLU A 58 19.77 -9.76 15.64
CA GLU A 58 20.80 -10.65 16.20
C GLU A 58 21.14 -11.80 15.25
N GLY A 59 20.13 -12.32 14.54
CA GLY A 59 20.30 -13.35 13.52
C GLY A 59 20.96 -12.87 12.22
N GLY A 60 21.28 -11.58 12.10
CA GLY A 60 21.86 -11.01 10.88
C GLY A 60 20.94 -11.11 9.67
N ASP A 61 19.62 -10.99 9.90
CA ASP A 61 18.61 -11.12 8.86
C ASP A 61 18.79 -10.04 7.78
N SER A 62 19.04 -10.47 6.55
CA SER A 62 19.30 -9.60 5.40
C SER A 62 18.04 -9.16 4.66
N ARG A 63 16.86 -9.61 5.10
CA ARG A 63 15.59 -9.18 4.51
C ARG A 63 15.40 -7.68 4.74
N PRO A 64 14.74 -6.98 3.79
CA PRO A 64 14.25 -5.64 4.07
C PRO A 64 13.30 -5.71 5.27
N GLY A 65 13.38 -4.70 6.13
CA GLY A 65 12.57 -4.59 7.34
C GLY A 65 11.08 -4.43 7.06
N LEU A 66 10.38 -3.77 7.98
CA LEU A 66 8.94 -3.56 7.93
C LEU A 66 8.58 -2.49 6.88
N ASP A 67 7.31 -2.50 6.46
CA ASP A 67 6.71 -1.39 5.67
C ASP A 67 6.35 -0.24 6.63
N SER A 68 7.39 0.33 7.24
CA SER A 68 7.36 1.31 8.32
C SER A 68 6.56 2.56 7.96
N GLU A 69 6.67 3.03 6.72
CA GLU A 69 5.98 4.21 6.18
C GLU A 69 4.45 4.14 6.33
N GLU A 70 3.84 2.98 6.07
CA GLU A 70 2.39 2.84 6.19
C GLU A 70 1.97 2.83 7.67
N ILE A 71 2.75 2.17 8.52
CA ILE A 71 2.49 2.11 9.96
C ILE A 71 2.61 3.50 10.59
N HIS A 72 3.69 4.25 10.32
CA HIS A 72 3.85 5.61 10.83
C HIS A 72 2.74 6.55 10.36
N ARG A 73 2.27 6.40 9.12
CA ARG A 73 1.12 7.17 8.62
C ARG A 73 -0.14 6.88 9.42
N ILE A 74 -0.40 5.61 9.76
CA ILE A 74 -1.55 5.22 10.58
C ILE A 74 -1.40 5.74 12.01
N MET A 75 -0.23 5.57 12.63
CA MET A 75 0.06 6.08 13.97
C MET A 75 -0.18 7.59 14.03
N LYS A 76 0.35 8.37 13.08
CA LYS A 76 0.17 9.83 13.02
C LYS A 76 -1.29 10.24 12.78
N LYS A 77 -2.00 9.51 11.91
CA LYS A 77 -3.39 9.81 11.55
C LYS A 77 -4.36 9.51 12.69
N HIS A 78 -4.14 8.41 13.41
CA HIS A 78 -5.06 7.90 14.42
C HIS A 78 -4.61 8.17 15.87
N GLY A 79 -3.38 8.65 16.07
CA GLY A 79 -2.82 8.88 17.41
C GLY A 79 -2.70 7.60 18.23
N CYS A 80 -2.33 6.49 17.58
CA CYS A 80 -2.33 5.15 18.16
C CYS A 80 -0.92 4.57 18.30
N THR A 81 -0.80 3.51 19.10
CA THR A 81 0.45 2.77 19.31
C THR A 81 0.84 1.95 18.08
N PHE A 82 2.07 1.41 18.08
CA PHE A 82 2.55 0.54 17.00
C PHE A 82 1.66 -0.69 16.78
N ASP A 83 1.27 -1.37 17.86
CA ASP A 83 0.45 -2.58 17.79
C ASP A 83 -0.95 -2.29 17.24
N GLU A 84 -1.57 -1.21 17.70
CA GLU A 84 -2.86 -0.75 17.18
C GLU A 84 -2.75 -0.38 15.69
N ALA A 85 -1.69 0.33 15.31
CA ALA A 85 -1.47 0.72 13.93
C ALA A 85 -1.30 -0.50 13.00
N ARG A 86 -0.63 -1.56 13.48
CA ARG A 86 -0.50 -2.83 12.73
C ARG A 86 -1.84 -3.52 12.52
N VAL A 87 -2.68 -3.56 13.56
CA VAL A 87 -4.04 -4.12 13.45
C VAL A 87 -4.86 -3.34 12.44
N ILE A 88 -4.87 -2.01 12.55
CA ILE A 88 -5.57 -1.13 11.61
C ILE A 88 -5.05 -1.34 10.19
N ARG A 89 -3.74 -1.41 9.99
CA ARG A 89 -3.13 -1.67 8.66
C ARG A 89 -3.65 -2.97 8.07
N GLN A 90 -3.66 -4.04 8.87
CA GLN A 90 -4.08 -5.36 8.41
C GLN A 90 -5.56 -5.37 8.04
N GLN A 91 -6.41 -4.74 8.85
CA GLN A 91 -7.84 -4.59 8.57
C GLN A 91 -8.09 -3.81 7.27
N LEU A 92 -7.33 -2.73 7.03
CA LEU A 92 -7.40 -1.97 5.78
C LEU A 92 -6.98 -2.83 4.58
N LYS A 93 -5.92 -3.63 4.73
CA LYS A 93 -5.49 -4.57 3.68
C LYS A 93 -6.55 -5.62 3.39
N PHE A 94 -7.18 -6.20 4.40
CA PHE A 94 -8.29 -7.14 4.20
C PHE A 94 -9.44 -6.50 3.44
N LYS A 95 -9.90 -5.33 3.89
CA LYS A 95 -10.97 -4.59 3.23
C LYS A 95 -10.65 -4.28 1.76
N ASN A 96 -9.42 -3.86 1.47
CA ASN A 96 -8.98 -3.55 0.10
C ASN A 96 -8.88 -4.78 -0.82
N ASN A 97 -8.79 -5.98 -0.24
CA ASN A 97 -8.67 -7.25 -0.98
C ASN A 97 -9.95 -8.10 -0.89
N ASN A 98 -11.09 -7.51 -0.56
CA ASN A 98 -12.39 -8.21 -0.45
C ASN A 98 -12.36 -9.36 0.57
N ILE A 99 -11.70 -9.13 1.70
CA ILE A 99 -11.66 -10.01 2.87
C ILE A 99 -12.32 -9.26 4.02
N ASP A 100 -13.17 -9.95 4.78
CA ASP A 100 -13.79 -9.39 5.97
C ASP A 100 -12.73 -9.11 7.05
N PRO A 101 -12.55 -7.85 7.48
CA PRO A 101 -11.56 -7.50 8.49
C PRO A 101 -11.81 -8.11 9.87
N ALA A 102 -13.06 -8.46 10.19
CA ALA A 102 -13.43 -8.99 11.51
C ALA A 102 -13.23 -10.51 11.57
N THR A 103 -13.63 -11.24 10.53
CA THR A 103 -13.58 -12.71 10.50
C THR A 103 -12.36 -13.27 9.76
N GLY A 104 -11.70 -12.47 8.91
CA GLY A 104 -10.62 -12.94 8.03
C GLY A 104 -11.10 -13.76 6.83
N MET A 105 -12.42 -13.85 6.63
CA MET A 105 -13.03 -14.66 5.59
C MET A 105 -13.10 -13.93 4.24
N PRO A 106 -12.95 -14.63 3.10
CA PRO A 106 -13.21 -14.01 1.80
C PRO A 106 -14.66 -13.54 1.70
N LEU A 107 -14.88 -12.34 1.17
CA LEU A 107 -16.21 -11.80 0.85
C LEU A 107 -16.66 -12.19 -0.57
N ASP A 108 -15.89 -13.03 -1.26
CA ASP A 108 -16.26 -13.55 -2.58
C ASP A 108 -17.42 -14.56 -2.43
N PRO A 109 -18.58 -14.34 -3.07
CA PRO A 109 -19.71 -15.26 -3.00
C PRO A 109 -19.42 -16.66 -3.58
N LYS A 110 -18.33 -16.81 -4.33
CA LYS A 110 -17.86 -18.09 -4.87
C LYS A 110 -16.80 -18.76 -4.01
N ALA A 111 -16.38 -18.14 -2.90
CA ALA A 111 -15.43 -18.75 -2.00
C ALA A 111 -16.02 -20.02 -1.39
N VAL A 112 -15.32 -21.13 -1.56
CA VAL A 112 -15.64 -22.40 -0.89
C VAL A 112 -14.76 -22.50 0.34
N VAL A 113 -15.38 -22.61 1.50
CA VAL A 113 -14.71 -22.71 2.80
C VAL A 113 -15.10 -24.04 3.42
N PHE A 114 -14.12 -24.77 3.94
CA PHE A 114 -14.32 -26.00 4.70
C PHE A 114 -14.05 -25.71 6.19
N SER A 115 -14.95 -26.12 7.07
CA SER A 115 -14.88 -25.96 8.52
C SER A 115 -14.91 -27.30 9.22
#